data_AF-A0A9P5BXL2-F1
#
_entry.id   AF-A0A9P5BXL2-F1
#
_cell.length_a   1.000
_cell.length_b   1.000
_cell.length_c   1.000
_cell.angle_alpha   90.00
_cell.angle_beta   90.00
_cell.angle_gamma   90.00
#
_symmetry.space_group_name_H-M   'P 1'
#
loop_
_entity.id
_entity.type
_entity.pdbx_description
1 polymer ?
#
loop_
_entity_poly.entity_id
_entity_poly.type
_entity_poly.pdbx_seq_one_letter_code
_entity_poly.pdbx_strand_id
1 'polypeptide(L)'
;MFPDLASQQSFNGVAIDQVFWTFNTTPNAVEALVQPVTAQLNPRNSSNSFAEISFSTFTFNNYISFCSTIFGDNVARGESVTSSRLLGRRELVMTFLGIAMSSQSATKGTYAIIGLQGGPEIRDTSKVRWGALLPAWRIAYLQFISKRATIDSITAVSPNQTLDGAAKWYGENREPT
;
A
#
# COMPACT_ATOMS: atom_id res chain seq x y z
N MET A 1 -10.83 -1.13 -11.87
CA MET A 1 -10.07 -0.05 -12.53
C MET A 1 -9.42 0.76 -11.43
N PHE A 2 -8.09 0.70 -11.31
CA PHE A 2 -7.38 1.64 -10.43
C PHE A 2 -7.64 3.06 -10.94
N PRO A 3 -7.91 4.03 -10.07
CA PRO A 3 -8.08 5.41 -10.46
C PRO A 3 -6.78 5.92 -11.07
N ASP A 4 -6.91 6.66 -12.17
CA ASP A 4 -5.79 7.38 -12.75
C ASP A 4 -5.45 8.55 -11.82
N LEU A 5 -4.46 8.34 -10.95
CA LEU A 5 -3.97 9.39 -10.05
C LEU A 5 -3.35 10.58 -10.82
N ALA A 6 -3.02 10.42 -12.11
CA ALA A 6 -2.61 11.53 -12.95
C ALA A 6 -3.77 12.46 -13.36
N SER A 7 -5.02 11.99 -13.24
CA SER A 7 -6.23 12.78 -13.50
C SER A 7 -6.73 13.57 -12.28
N GLN A 8 -6.15 13.35 -11.11
CA GLN A 8 -6.51 14.08 -9.89
C GLN A 8 -5.74 15.42 -9.80
N GLN A 9 -6.46 16.48 -9.45
CA GLN A 9 -5.89 17.81 -9.21
C GLN A 9 -4.84 17.74 -8.09
N SER A 10 -3.72 18.46 -8.24
CA SER A 10 -2.64 18.45 -7.26
C SER A 10 -3.15 18.80 -5.86
N PHE A 11 -2.93 17.93 -4.88
CA PHE A 11 -3.33 18.14 -3.49
C PHE A 11 -2.13 17.98 -2.56
N ASN A 12 -2.14 18.71 -1.44
CA ASN A 12 -1.16 18.53 -0.36
C ASN A 12 -1.75 17.55 0.65
N GLY A 13 -1.25 16.31 0.67
CA GLY A 13 -1.73 15.29 1.60
C GLY A 13 -1.37 13.87 1.17
N VAL A 14 -2.14 12.90 1.65
CA VAL A 14 -2.01 11.49 1.29
C VAL A 14 -3.30 11.05 0.59
N ALA A 15 -3.17 10.51 -0.63
CA ALA A 15 -4.24 9.75 -1.26
C ALA A 15 -3.97 8.26 -1.04
N ILE A 16 -5.00 7.53 -0.63
CA ILE A 16 -4.95 6.08 -0.46
C ILE A 16 -6.07 5.51 -1.33
N ASP A 17 -5.70 4.69 -2.29
CA ASP A 17 -6.63 3.80 -2.96
C ASP A 17 -6.32 2.36 -2.53
N GLN A 18 -7.32 1.70 -1.95
CA GLN A 18 -7.19 0.34 -1.44
C GLN A 18 -8.34 -0.50 -1.97
N VAL A 19 -7.99 -1.49 -2.77
CA VAL A 19 -8.94 -2.51 -3.21
C VAL A 19 -9.01 -3.58 -2.11
N PHE A 20 -10.21 -3.82 -1.60
CA PHE A 20 -10.54 -4.94 -0.74
C PHE A 20 -11.35 -5.96 -1.55
N TRP A 21 -11.08 -7.24 -1.36
CA TRP A 21 -11.86 -8.30 -1.97
C TRP A 21 -12.09 -9.43 -0.98
N THR A 22 -13.15 -10.18 -1.25
CA THR A 22 -13.64 -11.28 -0.40
C THR A 22 -14.28 -12.31 -1.32
N PHE A 23 -14.22 -13.58 -0.92
CA PHE A 23 -14.82 -14.68 -1.68
C PHE A 23 -16.19 -15.02 -1.10
N ASN A 24 -17.13 -15.40 -1.97
CA ASN A 24 -18.45 -15.92 -1.59
C ASN A 24 -19.22 -15.01 -0.63
N THR A 25 -19.22 -13.70 -0.87
CA THR A 25 -19.94 -12.73 -0.06
C THR A 25 -20.76 -11.76 -0.92
N THR A 26 -21.60 -10.96 -0.28
CA THR A 26 -22.44 -9.95 -0.93
C THR A 26 -21.86 -8.54 -0.76
N PRO A 27 -22.17 -7.61 -1.68
CA PRO A 27 -21.79 -6.20 -1.54
C PRO A 27 -22.15 -5.60 -0.18
N ASN A 28 -23.37 -5.83 0.30
CA ASN A 28 -23.85 -5.30 1.58
C ASN A 28 -23.05 -5.83 2.77
N ALA A 29 -22.61 -7.09 2.72
CA ALA A 29 -21.78 -7.66 3.77
C ALA A 29 -20.37 -7.04 3.78
N VAL A 30 -19.79 -6.76 2.61
CA VAL A 30 -18.50 -6.04 2.52
C VAL A 30 -18.63 -4.61 3.01
N GLU A 31 -19.71 -3.92 2.62
CA GLU A 31 -19.99 -2.57 3.09
C GLU A 31 -20.12 -2.52 4.62
N ALA A 32 -20.87 -3.45 5.21
CA ALA A 32 -21.01 -3.56 6.67
C ALA A 32 -19.67 -3.82 7.38
N LEU A 33 -18.72 -4.52 6.74
CA LEU A 33 -17.38 -4.75 7.29
C LEU A 33 -16.50 -3.49 7.27
N VAL A 34 -16.66 -2.64 6.26
CA VAL A 34 -15.84 -1.43 6.05
C VAL A 34 -16.42 -0.20 6.77
N GLN A 35 -17.74 -0.15 6.93
CA GLN A 35 -18.47 0.97 7.52
C GLN A 35 -17.94 1.43 8.89
N PRO A 36 -17.56 0.54 9.84
CA PRO A 36 -17.00 1.00 11.12
C PRO A 36 -15.68 1.76 10.97
N VAL A 37 -14.87 1.40 9.99
CA VAL A 37 -13.56 2.03 9.72
C VAL A 37 -13.78 3.39 9.06
N THR A 38 -14.63 3.47 8.04
CA THR A 38 -14.92 4.74 7.35
C THR A 38 -15.60 5.75 8.28
N ALA A 39 -16.47 5.28 9.20
CA ALA A 39 -17.07 6.12 10.22
C ALA A 39 -16.04 6.71 11.21
N GLN A 40 -14.95 6.00 11.51
CA GLN A 40 -13.86 6.50 12.35
C GLN A 40 -12.92 7.46 11.61
N LEU A 41 -12.78 7.30 10.29
CA LEU A 41 -11.96 8.17 9.45
C LEU A 41 -12.65 9.51 9.15
N ASN A 42 -13.97 9.60 9.30
CA ASN A 42 -14.71 10.85 9.12
C ASN A 42 -14.31 11.82 10.25
N PRO A 43 -13.71 12.98 9.95
CA PRO A 43 -13.23 13.93 10.96
C PRO A 43 -14.43 14.45 11.75
N ARG A 44 -14.68 13.84 12.92
CA ARG A 44 -15.61 14.37 13.91
C ARG A 44 -15.07 15.73 14.38
N ASN A 45 -15.54 16.79 13.74
CA ASN A 45 -15.43 18.18 14.19
C ASN A 45 -14.01 18.78 14.28
N SER A 46 -13.04 18.36 13.47
CA SER A 46 -11.76 19.08 13.34
C SER A 46 -11.81 20.07 12.17
N SER A 47 -11.73 21.36 12.45
CA SER A 47 -11.79 22.45 11.46
C SER A 47 -10.60 22.49 10.48
N ASN A 48 -9.58 21.65 10.67
CA ASN A 48 -8.27 21.77 10.01
C ASN A 48 -7.88 20.54 9.17
N SER A 49 -8.78 19.56 8.98
CA SER A 49 -8.49 18.34 8.22
C SER A 49 -9.68 17.96 7.34
N PHE A 50 -9.49 17.99 6.03
CA PHE A 50 -10.44 17.46 5.06
C PHE A 50 -10.04 16.02 4.73
N ALA A 51 -10.92 15.06 4.99
CA ALA A 51 -10.82 13.69 4.51
C ALA A 51 -12.04 13.41 3.65
N GLU A 52 -11.81 13.14 2.37
CA GLU A 52 -12.84 12.67 1.44
C GLU A 52 -12.70 11.16 1.30
N ILE A 53 -13.79 10.43 1.56
CA ILE A 53 -13.81 8.98 1.51
C ILE A 53 -14.88 8.58 0.49
N SER A 54 -14.46 7.89 -0.56
CA SER A 54 -15.37 7.21 -1.48
C SER A 54 -15.21 5.70 -1.32
N PHE A 55 -16.33 4.98 -1.40
CA PHE A 55 -16.36 3.53 -1.33
C PHE A 55 -17.34 3.01 -2.37
N SER A 56 -16.93 1.98 -3.11
CA SER A 56 -17.78 1.31 -4.10
C SER A 56 -17.54 -0.19 -4.04
N THR A 57 -18.55 -0.96 -4.44
CA THR A 57 -18.50 -2.42 -4.44
C THR A 57 -18.84 -2.97 -5.81
N PHE A 58 -18.19 -4.07 -6.19
CA PHE A 58 -18.41 -4.76 -7.45
C PHE A 58 -18.41 -6.27 -7.17
N THR A 59 -19.20 -7.01 -7.95
CA THR A 59 -19.22 -8.48 -7.90
C THR A 59 -18.73 -9.04 -9.22
N PHE A 60 -18.05 -10.18 -9.15
CA PHE A 60 -17.51 -10.88 -10.30
C PHE A 60 -18.00 -12.32 -10.28
N ASN A 61 -18.44 -12.81 -11.44
CA ASN A 61 -19.00 -14.16 -11.56
C ASN A 61 -17.93 -15.25 -11.44
N ASN A 62 -16.66 -14.92 -11.70
CA ASN A 62 -15.56 -15.88 -11.61
C ASN A 62 -14.22 -15.19 -11.28
N TYR A 63 -13.29 -15.98 -10.78
CA TYR A 63 -11.96 -15.52 -10.37
C TYR A 63 -11.15 -14.89 -11.50
N ILE A 64 -11.26 -15.40 -12.73
CA ILE A 64 -10.50 -14.88 -13.88
C ILE A 64 -10.94 -13.45 -14.22
N SER A 65 -12.26 -13.22 -14.30
CA SER A 65 -12.83 -11.89 -14.56
C SER A 65 -12.46 -10.88 -13.48
N PHE A 66 -12.48 -11.31 -12.21
CA PHE A 66 -11.98 -10.53 -11.08
C PHE A 66 -10.50 -10.17 -11.28
N CYS A 67 -9.63 -11.17 -11.47
CA CYS A 67 -8.20 -10.95 -11.64
C CYS A 67 -7.88 -10.03 -12.82
N SER A 68 -8.53 -10.20 -13.96
CA SER A 68 -8.31 -9.32 -15.12
C SER A 68 -8.69 -7.87 -14.87
N THR A 69 -9.59 -7.61 -13.91
CA THR A 69 -10.05 -6.25 -13.58
C THR A 69 -9.16 -5.57 -12.54
N ILE A 70 -8.61 -6.34 -11.59
CA ILE A 70 -7.78 -5.81 -10.50
C ILE A 70 -6.27 -5.90 -10.77
N PHE A 71 -5.83 -6.78 -11.66
CA PHE A 71 -4.45 -6.86 -12.10
C PHE A 71 -4.39 -6.29 -13.51
N GLY A 72 -4.16 -4.99 -13.60
CA GLY A 72 -4.00 -4.30 -14.88
C GLY A 72 -2.76 -4.77 -15.63
N ASP A 73 -2.81 -4.65 -16.95
CA ASP A 73 -1.77 -5.00 -17.93
C ASP A 73 -0.83 -3.82 -18.27
N ASN A 74 -1.11 -2.62 -17.76
CA ASN A 74 -0.61 -1.38 -18.35
C ASN A 74 0.67 -0.79 -17.73
N VAL A 75 1.30 -1.44 -16.73
CA VAL A 75 2.44 -0.82 -16.01
C VAL A 75 3.54 -1.80 -15.60
N ALA A 76 3.99 -2.66 -16.51
CA ALA A 76 5.21 -3.44 -16.30
C ALA A 76 6.43 -2.64 -16.78
N ARG A 77 6.97 -1.71 -15.97
CA ARG A 77 8.25 -1.00 -16.23
C ARG A 77 8.74 0.03 -15.20
N GLY A 78 8.12 0.14 -14.02
CA GLY A 78 8.54 1.13 -13.02
C GLY A 78 9.88 0.79 -12.35
N GLU A 79 10.83 1.70 -12.43
CA GLU A 79 12.11 1.61 -11.72
C GLU A 79 12.02 2.31 -10.37
N SER A 80 12.30 1.59 -9.29
CA SER A 80 12.27 2.16 -7.94
C SER A 80 13.17 1.37 -7.00
N VAL A 81 13.78 2.06 -6.04
CA VAL A 81 14.37 1.39 -4.88
C VAL A 81 13.24 1.18 -3.86
N THR A 82 12.92 -0.08 -3.62
CA THR A 82 11.82 -0.47 -2.74
C THR A 82 12.32 -0.98 -1.40
N SER A 83 11.57 -0.66 -0.34
CA SER A 83 11.75 -1.27 0.98
C SER A 83 10.44 -1.93 1.38
N SER A 84 10.51 -3.13 1.97
CA SER A 84 9.33 -3.85 2.45
C SER A 84 9.43 -4.20 3.93
N ARG A 85 8.30 -4.12 4.62
CA ARG A 85 8.14 -4.52 6.03
C ARG A 85 6.88 -5.37 6.21
N LEU A 86 6.98 -6.36 7.07
CA LEU A 86 5.85 -7.11 7.59
C LEU A 86 5.43 -6.48 8.92
N LEU A 87 4.22 -5.94 8.96
CA LEU A 87 3.71 -5.16 10.09
C LEU A 87 2.66 -5.97 10.85
N GLY A 88 2.92 -6.23 12.13
CA GLY A 88 1.94 -6.79 13.07
C GLY A 88 1.13 -5.69 13.75
N ARG A 89 0.25 -6.05 14.70
CA ARG A 89 -0.62 -5.09 15.40
C ARG A 89 0.15 -3.99 16.12
N ARG A 90 1.31 -4.30 16.70
CA ARG A 90 2.10 -3.35 17.48
C ARG A 90 2.72 -2.28 16.58
N GLU A 91 3.08 -2.68 15.37
CA GLU A 91 3.74 -1.82 14.39
C GLU A 91 2.76 -0.87 13.69
N LEU A 92 1.46 -1.19 13.67
CA LEU A 92 0.41 -0.35 13.06
C LEU A 92 0.04 0.90 13.86
N VAL A 93 0.46 1.00 15.13
CA VAL A 93 0.07 2.11 16.03
C VAL A 93 1.15 3.22 16.07
N MET A 94 2.26 3.06 15.34
CA MET A 94 3.43 3.95 15.48
C MET A 94 3.68 4.88 14.28
N THR A 95 4.37 6.00 14.58
CA THR A 95 4.79 7.12 13.72
C THR A 95 5.64 6.75 12.49
N PHE A 96 6.07 5.49 12.36
CA PHE A 96 6.95 5.03 11.28
C PHE A 96 6.32 5.11 9.89
N LEU A 97 4.99 4.94 9.79
CA LEU A 97 4.31 5.04 8.50
C LEU A 97 4.50 6.43 7.85
N GLY A 98 4.51 7.51 8.65
CA GLY A 98 4.70 8.87 8.14
C GLY A 98 6.08 9.05 7.49
N ILE A 99 7.13 8.52 8.13
CA ILE A 99 8.49 8.53 7.55
C ILE A 99 8.53 7.65 6.31
N ALA A 100 7.96 6.45 6.38
CA ALA A 100 7.97 5.50 5.29
C ALA A 100 7.16 5.96 4.06
N MET A 101 6.23 6.91 4.24
CA MET A 101 5.47 7.58 3.17
C MET A 101 6.07 8.94 2.76
N SER A 102 7.25 9.33 3.27
CA SER A 102 7.90 10.55 2.78
C SER A 102 8.49 10.33 1.39
N SER A 103 8.31 11.33 0.52
CA SER A 103 8.83 11.34 -0.84
C SER A 103 10.17 12.07 -0.93
N GLN A 104 11.06 11.57 -1.78
CA GLN A 104 12.25 12.29 -2.21
C GLN A 104 11.93 13.58 -3.00
N SER A 105 10.78 13.64 -3.67
CA SER A 105 10.37 14.76 -4.51
C SER A 105 9.00 15.29 -4.10
N ALA A 106 8.98 16.46 -3.47
CA ALA A 106 7.74 17.13 -3.02
C ALA A 106 6.72 17.34 -4.16
N THR A 107 7.18 17.43 -5.41
CA THR A 107 6.34 17.61 -6.61
C THR A 107 5.89 16.32 -7.29
N LYS A 108 6.51 15.16 -7.01
CA LYS A 108 6.16 13.87 -7.66
C LYS A 108 5.49 12.87 -6.72
N GLY A 109 5.45 13.17 -5.41
CA GLY A 109 4.87 12.27 -4.41
C GLY A 109 5.64 10.96 -4.26
N THR A 110 5.13 10.04 -3.45
CA THR A 110 5.66 8.66 -3.34
C THR A 110 4.49 7.70 -3.34
N TYR A 111 4.74 6.48 -3.82
CA TYR A 111 3.75 5.41 -3.82
C TYR A 111 4.14 4.33 -2.82
N ALA A 112 3.18 3.93 -2.00
CA ALA A 112 3.29 2.76 -1.16
C ALA A 112 2.22 1.74 -1.55
N ILE A 113 2.56 0.46 -1.42
CA ILE A 113 1.63 -0.65 -1.63
C ILE A 113 1.39 -1.29 -0.26
N ILE A 114 0.10 -1.45 0.07
CA ILE A 114 -0.35 -2.10 1.29
C ILE A 114 -1.00 -3.43 0.90
N GLY A 115 -0.28 -4.52 1.12
CA GLY A 115 -0.80 -5.87 0.94
C GLY A 115 -1.45 -6.38 2.22
N LEU A 116 -2.76 -6.63 2.16
CA LEU A 116 -3.53 -7.31 3.23
C LEU A 116 -3.35 -8.84 3.13
N GLN A 117 -2.08 -9.27 3.08
CA GLN A 117 -1.70 -10.67 2.83
C GLN A 117 -1.45 -11.46 4.12
N GLY A 118 -1.53 -10.81 5.28
CA GLY A 118 -1.52 -11.46 6.59
C GLY A 118 -2.94 -11.78 7.06
N GLY A 119 -3.08 -12.68 8.04
CA GLY A 119 -4.39 -12.98 8.61
C GLY A 119 -4.50 -14.35 9.29
N PRO A 120 -5.70 -14.66 9.82
CA PRO A 120 -5.95 -15.92 10.54
C PRO A 120 -5.56 -17.16 9.73
N GLU A 121 -5.84 -17.20 8.42
CA GLU A 121 -5.51 -18.38 7.60
C GLU A 121 -3.99 -18.64 7.52
N ILE A 122 -3.19 -17.59 7.33
CA ILE A 122 -1.72 -17.71 7.30
C ILE A 122 -1.17 -18.04 8.69
N ARG A 123 -1.73 -17.42 9.73
CA ARG A 123 -1.34 -17.64 11.13
C ARG A 123 -1.63 -19.07 11.60
N ASP A 124 -2.83 -19.54 11.32
CA ASP A 124 -3.40 -20.78 11.84
C ASP A 124 -3.15 -21.97 10.87
N THR A 125 -2.32 -21.76 9.85
CA THR A 125 -1.84 -22.83 8.96
C THR A 125 -1.16 -23.93 9.78
N SER A 126 -1.58 -25.18 9.59
CA SER A 126 -1.03 -26.36 10.27
C SER A 126 0.49 -26.50 10.09
N LYS A 127 1.18 -26.96 11.15
CA LYS A 127 2.65 -27.14 11.19
C LYS A 127 3.20 -27.93 10.02
N VAL A 128 2.47 -28.95 9.58
CA VAL A 128 2.87 -29.81 8.45
C VAL A 128 2.87 -29.08 7.10
N ARG A 129 2.22 -27.91 7.01
CA ARG A 129 2.11 -27.08 5.79
C ARG A 129 2.87 -25.77 5.91
N TRP A 130 3.79 -25.65 6.86
CA TRP A 130 4.50 -24.40 7.10
C TRP A 130 5.47 -24.01 5.98
N GLY A 131 6.01 -24.99 5.25
CA GLY A 131 7.05 -24.74 4.26
C GLY A 131 8.23 -23.95 4.84
N ALA A 132 8.92 -23.19 3.98
CA ALA A 132 10.02 -22.30 4.36
C ALA A 132 9.54 -20.85 4.63
N LEU A 133 8.27 -20.66 5.01
CA LEU A 133 7.72 -19.32 5.22
C LEU A 133 8.37 -18.66 6.44
N LEU A 134 8.87 -17.43 6.28
CA LEU A 134 9.43 -16.65 7.38
C LEU A 134 8.41 -16.53 8.52
N PRO A 135 8.76 -16.85 9.79
CA PRO A 135 7.81 -16.84 10.90
C PRO A 135 7.06 -15.51 11.10
N ALA A 136 7.68 -14.39 10.70
CA ALA A 136 7.07 -13.06 10.75
C ALA A 136 5.73 -12.97 9.99
N TRP A 137 5.54 -13.76 8.91
CA TRP A 137 4.26 -13.80 8.18
C TRP A 137 3.09 -14.34 9.02
N ARG A 138 3.35 -15.07 10.10
CA ARG A 138 2.30 -15.61 10.99
C ARG A 138 1.77 -14.55 11.96
N ILE A 139 2.53 -13.49 12.21
CA ILE A 139 2.16 -12.41 13.14
C ILE A 139 1.83 -11.11 12.41
N ALA A 140 2.27 -10.98 11.16
CA ALA A 140 1.99 -9.82 10.33
C ALA A 140 0.53 -9.78 9.89
N TYR A 141 -0.01 -8.56 9.85
CA TYR A 141 -1.31 -8.23 9.30
C TYR A 141 -1.15 -7.57 7.92
N LEU A 142 -0.15 -6.70 7.77
CA LEU A 142 0.12 -6.00 6.52
C LEU A 142 1.52 -6.31 6.00
N GLN A 143 1.64 -6.43 4.69
CA GLN A 143 2.89 -6.22 3.98
C GLN A 143 2.89 -4.78 3.47
N PHE A 144 3.79 -3.96 3.98
CA PHE A 144 3.97 -2.58 3.51
C PHE A 144 5.19 -2.52 2.60
N ILE A 145 5.02 -2.00 1.38
CA ILE A 145 6.10 -1.79 0.42
C ILE A 145 6.14 -0.31 0.08
N SER A 146 7.26 0.35 0.34
CA SER A 146 7.44 1.75 0.02
C SER A 146 8.41 1.94 -1.13
N LYS A 147 8.07 2.83 -2.07
CA LYS A 147 8.86 3.17 -3.26
C LYS A 147 9.37 4.61 -3.17
N ARG A 148 10.12 4.92 -2.10
CA ARG A 148 10.45 6.32 -1.72
C ARG A 148 11.46 7.01 -2.64
N ALA A 149 12.31 6.24 -3.30
CA ALA A 149 13.28 6.77 -4.27
C ALA A 149 12.90 6.30 -5.68
N THR A 150 12.51 7.28 -6.50
CA THR A 150 12.20 7.08 -7.92
C THR A 150 13.51 7.16 -8.71
N ILE A 151 13.75 6.16 -9.54
CA ILE A 151 14.88 6.15 -10.48
C ILE A 151 14.31 6.60 -11.83
N ASP A 152 14.94 7.59 -12.44
CA ASP A 152 14.67 7.98 -13.82
C ASP A 152 15.86 7.56 -14.69
N SER A 153 15.80 6.35 -15.26
CA SER A 153 16.85 5.86 -16.16
C SER A 153 16.98 6.62 -17.47
N ILE A 154 15.96 7.41 -17.85
CA ILE A 154 15.95 8.13 -19.13
C ILE A 154 16.75 9.43 -19.01
N THR A 155 16.71 10.09 -17.85
CA THR A 155 17.46 11.33 -17.59
C THR A 155 18.80 11.09 -16.87
N ALA A 156 19.05 9.87 -16.41
CA ALA A 156 20.29 9.50 -15.72
C ALA A 156 21.51 9.49 -16.64
N VAL A 157 22.59 10.15 -16.18
CA VAL A 157 23.91 10.09 -16.85
C VAL A 157 24.51 8.68 -16.79
N SER A 158 24.22 7.90 -15.74
CA SER A 158 24.48 6.46 -15.68
C SER A 158 23.59 5.76 -14.63
N PRO A 159 23.25 4.47 -14.82
CA PRO A 159 22.47 3.71 -13.84
C PRO A 159 23.11 3.66 -12.44
N ASN A 160 24.45 3.54 -12.38
CA ASN A 160 25.17 3.50 -11.10
C ASN A 160 25.03 4.80 -10.31
N GLN A 161 25.14 5.96 -10.98
CA GLN A 161 25.00 7.25 -10.28
C GLN A 161 23.60 7.46 -9.71
N THR A 162 22.55 7.00 -10.41
CA THR A 162 21.17 7.13 -9.92
C THR A 162 20.89 6.16 -8.76
N LEU A 163 21.46 4.95 -8.80
CA LEU A 163 21.38 4.00 -7.68
C LEU A 163 22.13 4.51 -6.45
N ASP A 164 23.33 5.07 -6.62
CA ASP A 164 24.10 5.66 -5.53
C ASP A 164 23.36 6.84 -4.88
N GLY A 165 22.73 7.70 -5.68
CA GLY A 165 21.89 8.79 -5.20
C GLY A 165 20.69 8.32 -4.38
N ALA A 166 19.98 7.30 -4.88
CA ALA A 166 18.86 6.69 -4.17
C ALA A 166 19.31 6.02 -2.86
N ALA A 167 20.43 5.30 -2.88
CA ALA A 167 20.98 4.65 -1.70
C ALA A 167 21.40 5.65 -0.61
N LYS A 168 22.05 6.76 -1.01
CA LYS A 168 22.42 7.83 -0.09
C LYS A 168 21.20 8.47 0.56
N TRP A 169 20.17 8.79 -0.23
CA TRP A 169 18.92 9.34 0.30
C TRP A 169 18.24 8.38 1.29
N TYR A 170 18.20 7.08 1.00
CA TYR A 170 17.69 6.07 1.93
C TYR A 170 18.51 5.99 3.22
N GLY A 171 19.83 6.16 3.14
CA GLY A 171 20.73 6.20 4.30
C GLY A 171 20.45 7.39 5.22
N GLU A 172 20.23 8.57 4.64
CA GLU A 172 19.92 9.81 5.36
C GLU A 172 18.50 9.82 5.93
N ASN A 173 17.56 9.09 5.31
CA ASN A 173 16.14 9.05 5.68
C ASN A 173 15.71 7.69 6.27
N ARG A 174 16.63 7.02 6.97
CA ARG A 174 16.35 5.76 7.68
C ARG A 174 15.33 5.97 8.79
N GLU A 175 14.53 4.94 9.03
CA GLU A 175 13.68 4.83 10.20
C GLU A 175 14.56 4.87 11.47
N PRO A 176 14.22 5.68 12.49
CA PRO A 176 14.88 5.62 13.79
C PRO A 176 14.76 4.21 14.36
N THR A 177 15.87 3.63 14.82
CA THR A 177 15.90 2.31 15.50
C THR A 177 15.40 2.39 16.93
#